data_AF-A0A2N8M8G4-F1
#
_entry.id   AF-A0A2N8M8G4-F1
#
_cell.length_a   1.000
_cell.length_b   1.000
_cell.length_c   1.000
_cell.angle_alpha   90.00
_cell.angle_beta   90.00
_cell.angle_gamma   90.00
#
_symmetry.space_group_name_H-M   'P 1'
#
loop_
_entity.id
_entity.type
_entity.pdbx_description
1 polymer ?
#
loop_
_entity_poly.entity_id
_entity_poly.type
_entity_poly.pdbx_seq_one_letter_code
_entity_poly.pdbx_strand_id
1 'polypeptide(L)' 'MNEFVDYLHEVFELFGPIRARKMFSGYGIYHNGLMFGLVAGDTLYLNYRD' A
#
# COMPACT_ATOMS: atom_id res chain seq x y z
N MET A 1 7.18 -5.34 -11.80
CA MET A 1 6.66 -5.63 -10.45
C MET A 1 7.58 -4.95 -9.44
N ASN A 2 7.09 -4.51 -8.28
CA ASN A 2 7.94 -3.95 -7.22
C ASN A 2 7.84 -4.92 -6.04
N GLU A 3 8.95 -5.57 -5.68
CA GLU A 3 8.98 -6.65 -4.69
C GLU A 3 8.46 -6.20 -3.33
N PHE A 4 8.74 -4.97 -2.92
CA PHE A 4 8.23 -4.42 -1.67
C PHE A 4 6.70 -4.31 -1.69
N VAL A 5 6.12 -3.83 -2.79
CA VAL A 5 4.66 -3.77 -2.98
C VAL A 5 4.03 -5.16 -3.02
N ASP A 6 4.69 -6.12 -3.66
CA ASP A 6 4.20 -7.50 -3.71
C ASP A 6 4.18 -8.13 -2.31
N TYR A 7 5.23 -7.89 -1.53
CA TYR A 7 5.32 -8.33 -0.13
C TYR A 7 4.23 -7.74 0.76
N LEU A 8 3.72 -6.53 0.46
CA LEU A 8 2.61 -5.95 1.23
C LEU A 8 1.34 -6.80 1.17
N HIS A 9 1.13 -7.61 0.14
CA HIS A 9 -0.02 -8.52 0.10
C HIS A 9 0.04 -9.59 1.20
N GLU A 10 1.24 -10.06 1.55
CA GLU A 10 1.45 -10.99 2.67
C GLU A 10 1.30 -10.27 4.01
N VAL A 11 1.89 -9.08 4.15
CA VAL A 11 1.80 -8.27 5.38
C VAL A 11 0.35 -7.97 5.77
N PHE A 12 -0.50 -7.70 4.78
CA PHE A 12 -1.92 -7.39 5.00
C PHE A 12 -2.86 -8.59 4.86
N GLU A 13 -2.36 -9.83 4.83
CA GLU A 13 -3.18 -11.03 4.63
C GLU A 13 -4.36 -11.11 5.61
N LEU A 14 -4.10 -10.85 6.90
CA LEU A 14 -5.14 -10.85 7.96
C LEU A 14 -6.02 -9.60 7.96
N PHE A 15 -5.56 -8.49 7.38
CA PHE A 15 -6.35 -7.26 7.23
C PHE A 15 -7.32 -7.37 6.03
N GLY A 16 -6.95 -8.18 5.05
CA GLY A 16 -7.71 -8.45 3.84
C GLY A 16 -7.07 -7.84 2.59
N PRO A 17 -7.66 -8.08 1.40
CA PRO A 17 -7.05 -7.71 0.14
C PRO A 17 -6.78 -6.21 0.02
N ILE A 18 -5.58 -5.88 -0.44
CA ILE A 18 -5.18 -4.52 -0.78
C ILE A 18 -5.03 -4.36 -2.29
N ARG A 19 -5.08 -3.12 -2.76
CA ARG A 19 -4.72 -2.74 -4.14
C ARG A 19 -3.63 -1.69 -4.09
N ALA A 20 -2.53 -1.95 -4.78
CA ALA A 20 -1.51 -0.94 -5.03
C ALA A 20 -1.78 -0.24 -6.37
N ARG A 21 -1.73 1.08 -6.40
CA ARG A 21 -1.83 1.89 -7.62
C ARG A 21 -0.57 2.70 -7.79
N LYS A 22 0.11 2.56 -8.94
CA LYS A 22 1.29 3.37 -9.26
C LYS A 22 0.88 4.85 -9.31
N MET A 23 1.58 5.70 -8.56
CA MET A 23 1.37 7.14 -8.54
C MET A 23 2.74 7.83 -8.55
N PHE A 24 3.08 8.53 -9.63
CA PHE A 24 4.39 9.15 -9.82
C PHE A 24 5.55 8.15 -9.55
N SER A 25 6.45 8.45 -8.61
CA SER A 25 7.57 7.58 -8.22
C SER A 25 7.17 6.46 -7.25
N GLY A 26 5.98 6.51 -6.64
CA GLY A 26 5.55 5.60 -5.57
C GLY A 26 4.30 4.78 -5.91
N TYR A 27 3.64 4.27 -4.87
CA TYR A 27 2.37 3.54 -4.95
C TYR A 27 1.41 3.96 -3.86
N GLY A 28 0.18 4.34 -4.22
CA GLY A 28 -0.90 4.44 -3.25
C GLY A 28 -1.43 3.06 -2.89
N ILE A 29 -1.64 2.79 -1.60
CA ILE A 29 -2.13 1.52 -1.07
C ILE A 29 -3.57 1.70 -0.60
N TYR A 30 -4.46 0.85 -1.12
CA TYR A 30 -5.90 0.95 -0.95
C TYR A 30 -6.49 -0.33 -0.36
N HIS A 31 -7.45 -0.19 0.55
CA HIS A 31 -8.30 -1.27 1.03
C HIS A 31 -9.76 -0.84 0.87
N ASN A 32 -10.60 -1.70 0.25
CA ASN A 32 -12.00 -1.39 -0.07
C ASN A 32 -12.20 -0.03 -0.78
N GLY A 33 -11.26 0.34 -1.66
CA GLY A 33 -11.30 1.61 -2.41
C GLY A 33 -10.82 2.84 -1.64
N LEU A 34 -10.53 2.72 -0.35
CA LEU A 34 -10.00 3.81 0.48
C LEU A 34 -8.47 3.75 0.52
N MET A 35 -7.81 4.87 0.24
CA MET A 35 -6.36 4.97 0.36
C MET A 35 -5.99 5.07 1.84
N PHE A 36 -5.21 4.12 2.33
CA PHE A 36 -4.75 4.08 3.71
C PHE A 36 -3.23 4.12 3.85
N GLY A 37 -2.48 4.06 2.75
CA GLY A 37 -1.03 4.23 2.80
C GLY A 37 -0.39 4.64 1.47
N LEU A 38 0.90 4.95 1.54
CA LEU A 38 1.76 5.34 0.44
C LEU A 38 3.10 4.60 0.54
N VAL A 39 3.54 3.97 -0.55
CA VAL A 39 4.90 3.43 -0.67
C VAL A 39 5.78 4.43 -1.42
N ALA A 40 6.89 4.81 -0.80
CA ALA A 40 7.93 5.63 -1.41
C ALA A 40 9.29 5.28 -0.80
N GLY A 41 10.31 5.04 -1.64
CA GLY A 41 11.66 4.66 -1.17
C GLY A 41 11.65 3.41 -0.30
N ASP A 42 10.97 2.35 -0.75
CA ASP A 42 10.81 1.06 -0.05
C ASP A 42 10.32 1.18 1.41
N THR A 43 9.54 2.23 1.67
CA THR A 43 8.92 2.50 2.96
C THR A 43 7.41 2.66 2.78
N LEU A 44 6.64 1.99 3.65
CA LEU A 44 5.19 2.18 3.74
C LEU A 44 4.86 3.25 4.79
N TYR A 45 4.23 4.33 4.35
CA TYR A 45 3.64 5.37 5.20
C TYR A 45 2.15 5.12 5.34
N LEU A 46 1.62 5.14 6.56
CA LEU A 46 0.20 4.99 6.81
C LEU A 46 -0.47 6.35 6.95
N ASN A 47 -1.63 6.50 6.32
CA ASN A 47 -2.46 7.67 6.48
C ASN A 47 -3.17 7.59 7.83
N TYR A 48 -2.98 8.59 8.67
CA TYR A 48 -3.77 8.80 9.87
C TYR A 48 -4.91 9.77 9.58
N ARG A 49 -6.09 9.48 10.13
CA ARG A 49 -7.21 10.42 10.23
C ARG A 49 -7.77 10.31 11.66
N ASP A 50 -8.03 11.47 12.26
CA ASP A 50 -8.67 11.60 13.58
C ASP A 50 -10.09 11.02 13.59
#